data_AF-A0AA38FV93-F1
#
_entry.id   AF-A0AA38FV93-F1
#
_cell.length_a   1.000
_cell.length_b   1.000
_cell.length_c   1.000
_cell.angle_alpha   90.00
_cell.angle_beta   90.00
_cell.angle_gamma   90.00
#
_symmetry.space_group_name_H-M   'P 1'
#
loop_
_entity.id
_entity.type
_entity.pdbx_description
1 polymer ?
#
loop_
_entity_poly.entity_id
_entity_poly.type
_entity_poly.pdbx_seq_one_letter_code
_entity_poly.pdbx_strand_id
1 'polypeptide(L)'
;NAELFTLTYGAIVRQLLTDFEEVEEVNKHLDQMGYNIGIRLIDEFLAKANVARCVDFKETTEVIAKVGFKMFLGVTASVANWDADGTECSLILEDNPLVDFVELPETCHGLYYCNVLCGVIRGALEMVSMKTEV
;
A
#
# COMPACT_ATOMS: atom_id res chain seq x y z
N ASN A 1 -0.36 -13.22 -13.40
CA ASN A 1 -0.78 -11.79 -13.31
C ASN A 1 0.01 -11.01 -12.28
N ALA A 2 0.26 -11.50 -11.07
CA ALA A 2 1.07 -10.79 -10.07
C ALA A 2 2.49 -10.45 -10.56
N GLU A 3 3.17 -11.38 -11.23
CA GLU A 3 4.51 -11.15 -11.82
C GLU A 3 4.55 -9.96 -12.79
N LEU A 4 3.53 -9.79 -13.64
CA LEU A 4 3.46 -8.66 -14.57
C LEU A 4 3.35 -7.34 -13.80
N PHE A 5 2.57 -7.31 -12.72
CA PHE A 5 2.48 -6.14 -11.85
C PHE A 5 3.81 -5.86 -11.16
N THR A 6 4.47 -6.87 -10.59
CA THR A 6 5.79 -6.73 -9.95
C THR A 6 6.83 -6.16 -10.91
N LEU A 7 6.92 -6.71 -12.13
CA LEU A 7 7.88 -6.24 -13.14
C LEU A 7 7.56 -4.81 -13.61
N THR A 8 6.28 -4.50 -13.82
CA THR A 8 5.84 -3.16 -14.22
C THR A 8 6.16 -2.15 -13.11
N TYR A 9 5.91 -2.51 -11.85
CA TYR A 9 6.23 -1.67 -10.70
C TYR A 9 7.72 -1.41 -10.58
N GLY A 10 8.56 -2.46 -10.71
CA GLY A 10 10.01 -2.30 -10.71
C GLY A 10 10.52 -1.39 -11.83
N ALA A 11 9.92 -1.45 -13.02
CA ALA A 11 10.23 -0.53 -14.12
C ALA A 11 9.86 0.92 -13.79
N ILE A 12 8.71 1.15 -13.14
CA ILE A 12 8.30 2.49 -12.69
C ILE A 12 9.27 3.03 -11.65
N VAL A 13 9.61 2.24 -10.61
CA VAL A 13 10.56 2.67 -9.57
C VAL A 13 11.92 2.99 -10.18
N ARG A 14 12.41 2.16 -11.10
CA ARG A 14 13.66 2.42 -11.83
C ARG A 14 13.61 3.71 -12.64
N GLN A 15 12.49 3.97 -13.32
CA GLN A 15 12.30 5.20 -14.08
C GLN A 15 12.33 6.42 -13.16
N LEU A 16 11.61 6.37 -12.03
CA LEU A 16 11.63 7.44 -11.03
C LEU A 16 13.04 7.68 -10.46
N LEU A 17 13.79 6.62 -10.15
CA LEU A 17 15.20 6.75 -9.71
C LEU A 17 16.13 7.33 -10.79
N THR A 18 15.75 7.28 -12.06
CA THR A 18 16.51 7.89 -13.16
C THR A 18 16.10 9.35 -13.35
N ASP A 19 14.83 9.68 -13.13
CA ASP A 19 14.28 11.02 -13.32
C ASP A 19 14.53 11.95 -12.13
N PHE A 20 14.76 11.40 -10.93
CA PHE A 20 14.99 12.15 -9.70
C PHE A 20 16.35 11.81 -9.08
N GLU A 21 17.11 12.85 -8.70
CA GLU A 21 18.39 12.69 -8.00
C GLU A 21 18.21 12.33 -6.52
N GLU A 22 17.13 12.82 -5.89
CA GLU A 22 16.87 12.59 -4.46
C GLU A 22 15.84 11.48 -4.24
N VAL A 23 16.23 10.50 -3.42
CA VAL A 23 15.38 9.36 -3.05
C VAL A 23 14.10 9.79 -2.32
N GLU A 24 14.15 10.90 -1.59
CA GLU A 24 12.98 11.46 -0.91
C GLU A 24 11.88 11.87 -1.90
N GLU A 25 12.27 12.46 -3.04
CA GLU A 25 11.32 12.84 -4.09
C GLU A 25 10.71 11.61 -4.77
N VAL A 26 11.49 10.53 -4.92
CA VAL A 26 10.97 9.24 -5.38
C VAL A 26 9.93 8.70 -4.41
N ASN A 27 10.20 8.72 -3.10
CA ASN A 27 9.24 8.28 -2.09
C ASN A 27 7.92 9.09 -2.14
N LYS A 28 8.00 10.42 -2.29
CA LYS A 28 6.83 11.30 -2.45
C LYS A 28 6.02 10.94 -3.70
N HIS A 29 6.69 10.69 -4.82
CA HIS A 29 6.02 10.31 -6.06
C HIS A 29 5.35 8.93 -5.96
N LEU A 30 6.01 7.96 -5.31
CA LEU A 30 5.43 6.64 -5.08
C LEU A 30 4.17 6.71 -4.21
N ASP A 31 4.20 7.48 -3.12
CA ASP A 31 3.03 7.70 -2.26
C ASP A 31 1.90 8.41 -3.02
N GLN A 32 2.20 9.50 -3.73
CA GLN A 32 1.19 10.24 -4.49
C GLN A 32 0.56 9.40 -5.60
N MET A 33 1.36 8.56 -6.28
CA MET A 33 0.86 7.61 -7.26
C MET A 33 -0.06 6.58 -6.61
N GLY A 34 0.35 6.03 -5.46
CA GLY A 34 -0.46 5.11 -4.65
C GLY A 34 -1.79 5.73 -4.24
N TYR A 35 -1.78 6.96 -3.75
CA TYR A 35 -2.98 7.70 -3.34
C TYR A 35 -4.01 7.82 -4.46
N ASN A 36 -3.57 8.20 -5.66
CA ASN A 36 -4.45 8.30 -6.82
C ASN A 36 -5.02 6.94 -7.25
N ILE A 37 -4.25 5.85 -7.07
CA ILE A 37 -4.72 4.49 -7.29
C ILE A 37 -5.78 4.13 -6.22
N GLY A 38 -5.49 4.37 -4.94
CA GLY A 38 -6.35 4.07 -3.80
C GLY A 38 -7.74 4.69 -3.92
N ILE A 39 -7.82 5.97 -4.29
CA ILE A 39 -9.09 6.69 -4.50
C ILE A 39 -9.98 6.00 -5.53
N ARG A 40 -9.41 5.42 -6.59
CA ARG A 40 -10.15 4.77 -7.67
C ARG A 40 -10.45 3.30 -7.36
N LEU A 41 -9.55 2.67 -6.63
CA LEU A 41 -9.58 1.24 -6.32
C LEU A 41 -10.62 0.91 -5.25
N ILE A 42 -10.94 1.84 -4.35
CA ILE A 42 -11.95 1.65 -3.31
C ILE A 42 -13.35 1.34 -3.86
N ASP A 43 -13.76 1.96 -4.99
CA ASP A 43 -15.07 1.71 -5.61
C ASP A 43 -15.18 0.24 -6.07
N GLU A 44 -14.12 -0.26 -6.70
CA GLU A 44 -14.04 -1.66 -7.13
C GLU A 44 -14.00 -2.62 -5.92
N PHE A 45 -13.25 -2.25 -4.88
CA PHE A 45 -13.19 -3.02 -3.64
C PHE A 45 -14.58 -3.14 -3.00
N LEU A 46 -15.29 -2.03 -2.80
CA LEU A 46 -16.63 -2.04 -2.19
C LEU A 46 -17.65 -2.80 -3.04
N ALA A 47 -17.53 -2.75 -4.37
CA ALA A 47 -18.41 -3.49 -5.27
C ALA A 47 -18.19 -5.01 -5.24
N LYS A 48 -16.95 -5.48 -5.01
CA LYS A 48 -16.58 -6.91 -5.12
C LYS A 48 -16.34 -7.62 -3.80
N ALA A 49 -15.93 -6.89 -2.75
CA ALA A 49 -15.49 -7.47 -1.50
C ALA A 49 -16.64 -7.97 -0.63
N ASN A 50 -17.90 -7.60 -0.96
CA ASN A 50 -19.12 -7.99 -0.24
C ASN A 50 -19.00 -7.77 1.29
N VAL A 51 -18.32 -6.68 1.67
CA VAL A 51 -18.11 -6.30 3.06
C VAL A 51 -19.24 -5.38 3.49
N ALA A 52 -19.73 -5.56 4.71
CA ALA A 52 -20.59 -4.56 5.33
C ALA A 52 -19.80 -3.25 5.52
N ARG A 53 -20.50 -2.13 5.67
CA ARG A 53 -19.85 -0.85 5.99
C ARG A 53 -19.10 -1.00 7.31
N CYS A 54 -17.78 -0.80 7.28
CA CYS A 54 -16.94 -0.88 8.47
C CYS A 54 -17.36 0.21 9.48
N VAL A 55 -17.40 -0.14 10.76
CA VAL A 55 -17.93 0.72 11.83
C VAL A 55 -16.80 1.46 12.56
N ASP A 56 -15.65 0.82 12.70
CA ASP A 56 -14.48 1.39 13.38
C ASP A 56 -13.16 1.14 12.62
N PHE A 57 -12.11 1.82 13.07
CA PHE A 57 -10.78 1.74 12.45
C PHE A 57 -10.18 0.33 12.54
N LYS A 58 -10.43 -0.39 13.65
CA LYS A 58 -9.92 -1.76 13.84
C LYS A 58 -10.49 -2.73 12.81
N GLU A 59 -11.80 -2.70 12.63
CA GLU A 59 -12.49 -3.48 11.61
C GLU A 59 -12.00 -3.12 10.21
N THR A 60 -11.81 -1.83 9.95
CA THR A 60 -11.33 -1.35 8.64
C THR A 60 -9.93 -1.87 8.33
N THR A 61 -9.00 -1.80 9.28
CA THR A 61 -7.63 -2.30 9.11
C THR A 61 -7.61 -3.82 8.90
N GLU A 62 -8.44 -4.56 9.63
CA GLU A 62 -8.59 -6.01 9.45
C GLU A 62 -9.13 -6.39 8.07
N VAL A 63 -10.12 -5.64 7.57
CA VAL A 63 -10.66 -5.82 6.22
C VAL A 63 -9.60 -5.53 5.16
N ILE A 64 -8.81 -4.47 5.33
CA ILE A 64 -7.69 -4.17 4.43
C ILE A 64 -6.69 -5.32 4.43
N ALA A 65 -6.26 -5.77 5.61
CA ALA A 65 -5.23 -6.80 5.79
C ALA A 65 -5.64 -8.16 5.20
N LYS A 66 -6.88 -8.59 5.44
CA LYS A 66 -7.35 -9.95 5.08
C LYS A 66 -8.08 -10.02 3.74
N VAL A 67 -8.77 -8.95 3.35
CA VAL A 67 -9.60 -8.92 2.13
C VAL A 67 -8.94 -8.06 1.06
N GLY A 68 -8.50 -6.85 1.40
CA GLY A 68 -7.88 -5.91 0.46
C GLY A 68 -6.60 -6.47 -0.16
N PHE A 69 -5.60 -6.76 0.68
CA PHE A 69 -4.33 -7.35 0.21
C PHE A 69 -4.55 -8.65 -0.57
N LYS A 70 -5.50 -9.50 -0.13
CA LYS A 70 -5.79 -10.77 -0.79
C LYS A 70 -6.42 -10.58 -2.16
N MET A 71 -7.29 -9.59 -2.30
CA MET A 71 -7.99 -9.29 -3.55
C MET A 71 -7.03 -8.71 -4.61
N PHE A 72 -6.13 -7.80 -4.22
CA PHE A 72 -5.30 -7.06 -5.18
C PHE A 72 -3.89 -7.62 -5.34
N LEU A 73 -3.28 -8.14 -4.27
CA LEU A 73 -1.91 -8.68 -4.28
C LEU A 73 -1.86 -10.20 -4.12
N GLY A 74 -2.98 -10.85 -3.81
CA GLY A 74 -3.05 -12.31 -3.64
C GLY A 74 -2.46 -12.82 -2.32
N VAL A 75 -2.07 -11.92 -1.42
CA VAL A 75 -1.43 -12.19 -0.13
C VAL A 75 -2.27 -11.63 1.01
N THR A 76 -2.07 -12.09 2.24
CA THR A 76 -2.74 -11.53 3.43
C THR A 76 -1.72 -10.87 4.34
N ALA A 77 -2.11 -9.76 4.95
CA ALA A 77 -1.33 -9.13 6.01
C ALA A 77 -1.91 -9.49 7.39
N SER A 78 -1.11 -9.30 8.44
CA SER A 78 -1.54 -9.35 9.83
C SER A 78 -1.53 -7.94 10.43
N VAL A 79 -2.48 -7.67 11.33
CA VAL A 79 -2.53 -6.40 12.07
C VAL A 79 -1.96 -6.62 13.46
N ALA A 80 -0.99 -5.80 13.86
CA ALA A 80 -0.29 -5.90 15.14
C ALA A 80 -0.02 -4.51 15.75
N ASN A 81 0.62 -4.48 16.91
CA ASN A 81 1.11 -3.25 17.57
C ASN A 81 0.05 -2.15 17.74
N TRP A 82 -1.14 -2.54 18.19
CA TRP A 82 -2.18 -1.56 18.51
C TRP A 82 -1.76 -0.69 19.69
N ASP A 83 -2.01 0.61 19.58
CA ASP A 83 -1.97 1.54 20.71
C ASP A 83 -3.14 1.29 21.69
N ALA A 84 -3.06 1.92 22.87
CA ALA A 84 -4.09 1.79 23.89
C ALA A 84 -5.45 2.34 23.44
N ASP A 85 -5.42 3.39 22.61
CA ASP A 85 -6.62 4.10 22.14
C ASP A 85 -7.24 3.46 20.89
N GLY A 86 -6.53 2.51 20.25
CA GLY A 86 -6.99 1.83 19.05
C GLY A 86 -6.98 2.72 17.81
N THR A 87 -6.13 3.73 17.79
CA THR A 87 -5.97 4.71 16.70
C THR A 87 -4.74 4.46 15.83
N GLU A 88 -3.79 3.66 16.31
CA GLU A 88 -2.55 3.33 15.60
C GLU A 88 -2.34 1.82 15.60
N CYS A 89 -1.81 1.29 14.50
CA CYS A 89 -1.48 -0.12 14.37
C CYS A 89 -0.41 -0.33 13.29
N SER A 90 0.17 -1.53 13.25
CA SER A 90 1.08 -1.97 12.20
C SER A 90 0.42 -3.01 11.32
N LEU A 91 0.53 -2.82 10.01
CA LEU A 91 0.22 -3.85 9.01
C LEU A 91 1.52 -4.60 8.65
N ILE A 92 1.57 -5.88 8.97
CA ILE A 92 2.73 -6.73 8.72
C ILE A 92 2.42 -7.65 7.54
N LEU A 93 3.17 -7.46 6.46
CA LEU A 93 3.11 -8.29 5.27
C LEU A 93 4.31 -9.26 5.28
N GLU A 94 4.05 -10.55 5.54
CA GLU A 94 5.10 -11.58 5.59
C GLU A 94 5.63 -11.91 4.19
N ASP A 95 4.71 -12.09 3.24
CA ASP A 95 5.04 -12.36 1.84
C ASP A 95 4.67 -11.14 0.99
N ASN A 96 5.69 -10.43 0.51
CA ASN A 96 5.50 -9.24 -0.32
C ASN A 96 5.88 -9.51 -1.79
N PRO A 97 4.91 -9.71 -2.70
CA PRO A 97 5.17 -10.07 -4.09
C PRO A 97 5.86 -8.96 -4.89
N LEU A 98 5.92 -7.72 -4.37
CA LEU A 98 6.56 -6.61 -5.06
C LEU A 98 8.09 -6.67 -4.99
N VAL A 99 8.65 -7.39 -4.02
CA VAL A 99 10.09 -7.45 -3.79
C VAL A 99 10.74 -8.75 -4.28
N ASP A 100 9.96 -9.71 -4.80
CA ASP A 100 10.43 -11.04 -5.21
C ASP A 100 11.62 -11.04 -6.20
N PHE A 101 11.75 -9.97 -7.00
CA PHE A 101 12.80 -9.84 -8.02
C PHE A 101 13.62 -8.56 -7.88
N VAL A 102 13.64 -7.97 -6.68
CA VAL A 102 14.19 -6.64 -6.45
C VAL A 102 15.43 -6.73 -5.56
N GLU A 103 16.54 -6.24 -6.09
CA GLU A 103 17.75 -5.94 -5.33
C GLU A 103 18.02 -4.43 -5.43
N LEU A 104 18.06 -3.76 -4.28
CA LEU A 104 18.35 -2.32 -4.22
C LEU A 104 19.87 -2.11 -4.02
N PRO A 105 20.52 -1.26 -4.83
CA PRO A 105 21.90 -0.91 -4.61
C PRO A 105 22.06 -0.02 -3.36
N GLU A 106 23.25 -0.04 -2.75
CA GLU A 106 23.59 0.79 -1.57
C GLU A 106 23.46 2.31 -1.83
N THR A 107 23.40 2.73 -3.09
CA THR A 107 23.15 4.13 -3.45
C THR A 107 21.70 4.56 -3.21
N CYS A 108 20.76 3.62 -3.05
CA CYS A 108 19.34 3.89 -2.85
C CYS A 108 18.94 3.88 -1.37
N HIS A 109 19.86 4.21 -0.46
CA HIS A 109 19.55 4.32 0.97
C HIS A 109 18.42 5.32 1.22
N GLY A 110 17.42 4.91 2.01
CA GLY A 110 16.23 5.70 2.30
C GLY A 110 15.06 5.49 1.33
N LEU A 111 15.20 4.64 0.31
CA LEU A 111 14.09 4.33 -0.60
C LEU A 111 13.10 3.40 0.09
N TYR A 112 11.85 3.84 0.17
CA TYR A 112 10.74 2.99 0.55
C TYR A 112 10.18 2.35 -0.72
N TYR A 113 10.77 1.21 -1.11
CA TYR A 113 10.43 0.56 -2.38
C TYR A 113 8.93 0.27 -2.50
N CYS A 114 8.22 -0.01 -1.41
CA CYS A 114 6.78 -0.27 -1.44
C CYS A 114 5.92 0.93 -1.01
N ASN A 115 6.43 2.18 -1.06
CA ASN A 115 5.69 3.37 -0.59
C ASN A 115 4.37 3.60 -1.34
N VAL A 116 4.24 3.01 -2.54
CA VAL A 116 2.97 3.00 -3.27
C VAL A 116 1.83 2.38 -2.45
N LEU A 117 2.12 1.38 -1.61
CA LEU A 117 1.11 0.72 -0.79
C LEU A 117 0.58 1.65 0.30
N CYS A 118 1.46 2.46 0.91
CA CYS A 118 1.06 3.48 1.89
C CYS A 118 0.07 4.47 1.26
N GLY A 119 0.42 4.98 0.08
CA GLY A 119 -0.45 5.85 -0.71
C GLY A 119 -1.80 5.19 -1.02
N VAL A 120 -1.80 3.94 -1.50
CA VAL A 120 -3.04 3.20 -1.83
C VAL A 120 -3.95 3.11 -0.61
N ILE A 121 -3.41 2.73 0.55
CA ILE A 121 -4.19 2.61 1.79
C ILE A 121 -4.75 3.98 2.18
N ARG A 122 -3.92 5.02 2.17
CA ARG A 122 -4.32 6.39 2.51
C ARG A 122 -5.44 6.90 1.61
N GLY A 123 -5.30 6.73 0.29
CA GLY A 123 -6.31 7.16 -0.69
C GLY A 123 -7.62 6.39 -0.58
N ALA A 124 -7.55 5.08 -0.31
CA ALA A 124 -8.74 4.26 -0.12
C ALA A 124 -9.49 4.62 1.18
N LEU A 125 -8.77 4.85 2.28
CA LEU A 125 -9.34 5.24 3.57
C LEU A 125 -9.98 6.63 3.53
N GLU A 126 -9.38 7.58 2.82
CA GLU A 126 -9.94 8.92 2.67
C GLU A 126 -11.32 8.90 2.01
N MET A 127 -11.53 8.01 1.03
CA MET A 127 -12.80 7.86 0.34
C MET A 127 -13.92 7.27 1.21
N VAL A 128 -13.58 6.58 2.30
CA VAL A 128 -14.54 6.13 3.32
C VAL A 128 -14.63 7.11 4.51
N SER A 129 -14.18 8.36 4.32
CA SER A 129 -14.18 9.43 5.33
C SER A 129 -13.28 9.15 6.54
N MET A 130 -12.25 8.33 6.39
CA MET A 130 -11.21 8.10 7.40
C MET A 130 -9.92 8.78 6.96
N LYS A 131 -9.50 9.83 7.67
CA LYS A 131 -8.19 10.47 7.44
C LYS A 131 -7.14 9.76 8.28
N THR A 132 -6.12 9.20 7.63
CA THR A 132 -5.06 8.42 8.28
C THR A 132 -3.69 8.81 7.73
N GLU A 133 -2.68 8.71 8.58
CA GLU A 133 -1.27 8.73 8.18
C GLU A 133 -0.78 7.28 8.10
N VAL A 134 0.01 6.96 7.07
CA VAL A 134 0.48 5.60 6.75
C VAL A 134 1.95 5.65 6.37
#